data_AF-A0AAW0LCD6-F1
#
_entry.id   AF-A0AAW0LCD6-F1
#
_cell.length_a   1.000
_cell.length_b   1.000
_cell.length_c   1.000
_cell.angle_alpha   90.00
_cell.angle_beta   90.00
_cell.angle_gamma   90.00
#
_symmetry.space_group_name_H-M   'P 1'
#
loop_
_entity.id
_entity.type
_entity.pdbx_description
1 polymer ?
#
loop_
_entity_poly.entity_id
_entity_poly.type
_entity_poly.pdbx_seq_one_letter_code
_entity_poly.pdbx_strand_id
1 'polypeptide(L)'
;MVFFNDQFSNDFNTLFISLPPNRQYFAAGVPGSFYGRLFPKASLHFIHSSYALQWLSNGLSSEAKVDAFNLPSYFTSSKELKALIERSQHFNIERMEILNNQENYVSLRNPSMCSLFLRAALEGVIAKHFGNDIMDELFNRYTEKVAESSFLNPKADKSIVLFVLLKNNN
;
A
#
# COMPACT_ATOMS: atom_id res chain seq x y z
N MET A 1 -5.82 13.68 13.90
CA MET A 1 -6.40 12.36 14.26
C MET A 1 -6.40 11.51 13.00
N VAL A 2 -6.00 10.25 13.10
CA VAL A 2 -5.91 9.29 11.99
C VAL A 2 -6.91 8.17 12.24
N PHE A 3 -7.67 7.80 11.22
CA PHE A 3 -8.63 6.71 11.28
C PHE A 3 -8.15 5.57 10.39
N PHE A 4 -8.07 4.37 10.96
CA PHE A 4 -7.81 3.14 10.24
C PHE A 4 -9.14 2.44 10.02
N ASN A 5 -9.57 2.29 8.77
CA ASN A 5 -10.81 1.62 8.43
C ASN A 5 -10.50 0.26 7.79
N ASP A 6 -11.24 -0.75 8.22
CA ASP A 6 -11.22 -2.10 7.68
C ASP A 6 -12.52 -2.81 8.10
N GLN A 7 -12.74 -4.05 7.65
CA GLN A 7 -13.89 -4.86 8.02
C GLN A 7 -13.97 -5.13 9.54
N PHE A 8 -15.18 -5.45 10.01
CA PHE A 8 -15.43 -5.79 11.42
C PHE A 8 -14.60 -6.97 11.93
N SER A 9 -14.22 -7.88 11.03
CA SER A 9 -13.39 -9.05 11.36
C SER A 9 -11.90 -8.75 11.46
N ASN A 10 -11.46 -7.53 11.12
CA ASN A 10 -10.05 -7.17 11.18
C ASN A 10 -9.57 -7.02 12.64
N ASP A 11 -8.32 -7.41 12.90
CA ASP A 11 -7.72 -7.31 14.22
C ASP A 11 -7.06 -5.94 14.45
N PHE A 12 -7.88 -4.96 14.84
CA PHE A 12 -7.39 -3.65 15.24
C PHE A 12 -6.49 -3.67 16.48
N ASN A 13 -6.54 -4.71 17.33
CA ASN A 13 -5.69 -4.76 18.53
C ASN A 13 -4.22 -4.92 18.14
N THR A 14 -3.93 -5.80 17.18
CA THR A 14 -2.58 -5.96 16.63
C THR A 14 -2.07 -4.65 16.03
N LEU A 15 -2.93 -3.90 15.32
CA LEU A 15 -2.59 -2.56 14.84
C LEU A 15 -2.22 -1.63 16.01
N PHE A 16 -3.06 -1.50 17.04
CA PHE A 16 -2.80 -0.55 18.13
C PHE A 16 -1.57 -0.91 18.96
N ILE A 17 -1.23 -2.19 19.10
CA ILE A 17 -0.01 -2.66 19.77
C ILE A 17 1.23 -2.30 18.94
N SER A 18 1.16 -2.38 17.62
CA SER A 18 2.29 -2.07 16.74
C SER A 18 2.55 -0.58 16.56
N LEU A 19 1.59 0.30 16.91
CA LEU A 19 1.78 1.74 16.82
C LEU A 19 2.85 2.26 17.80
N PRO A 20 3.72 3.20 17.38
CA PRO A 20 4.75 3.76 18.25
C PRO A 20 4.15 4.42 19.50
N PRO A 21 4.75 4.23 20.68
CA PRO A 21 4.25 4.84 21.92
C PRO A 21 4.39 6.37 21.92
N ASN A 22 5.46 6.92 21.31
CA ASN A 22 5.76 8.36 21.27
C ASN A 22 5.17 9.08 20.04
N ARG A 23 3.96 8.72 19.62
CA ARG A 23 3.29 9.32 18.45
C ARG A 23 2.70 10.70 18.76
N GLN A 24 2.83 11.65 17.83
CA GLN A 24 2.24 13.00 17.92
C GLN A 24 0.82 13.09 17.32
N TYR A 25 0.14 11.96 17.18
CA TYR A 25 -1.21 11.90 16.61
C TYR A 25 -2.07 10.87 17.35
N PHE A 26 -3.36 11.14 17.41
CA PHE A 26 -4.36 10.18 17.87
C PHE A 26 -4.75 9.24 16.73
N ALA A 27 -4.89 7.96 17.05
CA ALA A 27 -5.30 6.90 16.14
C ALA A 27 -6.60 6.26 16.63
N ALA A 28 -7.51 5.95 15.71
CA ALA A 28 -8.73 5.21 16.00
C ALA A 28 -9.01 4.19 14.90
N GLY A 29 -9.61 3.06 15.28
CA GLY A 29 -10.10 2.04 14.37
C GLY A 29 -11.56 2.33 14.05
N VAL A 30 -11.93 2.25 12.78
CA VAL A 30 -13.29 2.44 12.30
C VAL A 30 -13.69 1.16 11.59
N PRO A 31 -14.20 0.15 12.32
CA PRO A 31 -14.63 -1.09 11.71
C PRO A 31 -15.88 -0.84 10.85
N GLY A 32 -15.88 -1.40 9.64
CA GLY A 32 -17.01 -1.36 8.72
C GLY A 32 -16.59 -1.25 7.27
N SER A 33 -17.47 -1.71 6.38
CA SER A 33 -17.29 -1.60 4.93
C SER A 33 -17.24 -0.15 4.47
N PHE A 34 -16.19 0.22 3.72
CA PHE A 34 -16.08 1.54 3.10
C PHE A 34 -17.01 1.75 1.90
N TYR A 35 -17.72 0.70 1.45
CA TYR A 35 -18.82 0.83 0.49
C TYR A 35 -20.05 1.52 1.11
N GLY A 36 -20.13 1.54 2.45
CA GLY A 36 -21.11 2.32 3.21
C GLY A 36 -20.59 3.68 3.67
N ARG A 37 -21.48 4.48 4.27
CA ARG A 37 -21.09 5.73 4.94
C ARG A 37 -20.41 5.42 6.27
N LEU A 38 -19.11 5.67 6.36
CA LEU A 38 -18.33 5.54 7.60
C LEU A 38 -18.21 6.83 8.41
N PHE A 39 -18.24 7.98 7.75
CA PHE A 39 -18.02 9.28 8.38
C PHE A 39 -19.13 10.28 8.04
N PRO A 40 -19.43 11.25 8.94
CA PRO A 40 -20.28 12.38 8.64
C PRO A 40 -19.79 13.18 7.43
N LYS A 41 -20.67 13.99 6.83
CA LYS A 41 -20.27 14.87 5.71
C LYS A 41 -19.25 15.90 6.21
N ALA A 42 -18.24 16.18 5.39
CA ALA A 42 -17.21 17.20 5.64
C ALA A 42 -16.40 17.03 6.95
N SER A 43 -16.27 15.81 7.47
CA SER A 43 -15.52 15.53 8.71
C SER A 43 -14.09 15.02 8.48
N LEU A 44 -13.69 14.78 7.23
CA LEU A 44 -12.36 14.28 6.85
C LEU A 44 -11.64 15.29 5.97
N HIS A 45 -10.38 15.55 6.29
CA HIS A 45 -9.51 16.43 5.51
C HIS A 45 -8.86 15.72 4.32
N PHE A 46 -8.55 14.43 4.49
CA PHE A 46 -7.88 13.62 3.49
C PHE A 46 -8.23 12.15 3.70
N ILE A 47 -8.30 11.38 2.61
CA ILE A 47 -8.55 9.94 2.60
C ILE A 47 -7.50 9.30 1.70
N HIS A 48 -6.92 8.18 2.15
CA HIS A 48 -5.97 7.41 1.38
C HIS A 48 -6.35 5.94 1.43
N SER A 49 -6.39 5.32 0.26
CA SER A 49 -6.55 3.88 0.10
C SER A 49 -5.58 3.42 -0.98
N SER A 50 -4.60 2.63 -0.58
CA SER A 50 -3.53 2.13 -1.46
C SER A 50 -3.81 0.68 -1.81
N TYR A 51 -3.76 0.36 -3.11
CA TYR A 51 -4.00 -0.98 -3.65
C TYR A 51 -5.34 -1.63 -3.29
N ALA A 52 -6.27 -0.91 -2.66
CA ALA A 52 -7.59 -1.45 -2.40
C ALA A 52 -8.25 -1.73 -3.74
N LEU A 53 -8.48 -3.01 -4.00
CA LEU A 53 -9.25 -3.52 -5.12
C LEU A 53 -10.75 -3.23 -4.92
N GLN A 54 -11.11 -2.15 -4.20
CA GLN A 54 -12.48 -1.75 -3.88
C GLN A 54 -13.46 -1.83 -5.06
N TRP A 55 -13.14 -1.19 -6.17
CA TRP A 55 -13.70 -1.30 -7.50
C TRP A 55 -13.90 -2.71 -8.07
N LEU A 56 -13.26 -3.76 -7.55
CA LEU A 56 -13.66 -5.14 -7.88
C LEU A 56 -15.07 -5.46 -7.40
N SER A 57 -15.53 -4.91 -6.29
CA SER A 57 -16.92 -5.12 -5.85
C SER A 57 -17.95 -4.48 -6.78
N ASN A 58 -17.54 -3.57 -7.67
CA ASN A 58 -18.39 -3.01 -8.73
C ASN A 58 -18.55 -4.00 -9.89
N GLY A 59 -19.04 -5.20 -9.59
CA GLY A 59 -19.45 -6.20 -10.58
C GLY A 59 -18.39 -7.21 -11.01
N LEU A 60 -17.14 -7.14 -10.51
CA LEU A 60 -16.10 -8.15 -10.81
C LEU A 60 -15.93 -9.18 -9.69
N SER A 61 -16.34 -8.86 -8.46
CA SER A 61 -16.30 -9.77 -7.32
C SER A 61 -17.29 -9.37 -6.23
N SER A 62 -17.44 -10.21 -5.21
CA SER A 62 -18.19 -9.83 -4.00
C SER A 62 -17.34 -9.00 -3.05
N GLU A 63 -17.95 -8.08 -2.31
CA GLU A 63 -17.28 -7.26 -1.28
C GLU A 63 -16.50 -8.14 -0.31
N ALA A 64 -17.13 -9.18 0.25
CA ALA A 64 -16.48 -10.10 1.18
C ALA A 64 -15.22 -10.77 0.61
N LYS A 65 -15.20 -11.03 -0.70
CA LYS A 65 -14.02 -11.61 -1.37
C LYS A 65 -12.91 -10.58 -1.57
N VAL A 66 -13.28 -9.32 -1.84
CA VAL A 66 -12.33 -8.20 -1.90
C VAL A 66 -11.72 -7.94 -0.53
N ASP A 67 -12.53 -7.92 0.51
CA ASP A 67 -12.10 -7.68 1.89
C ASP A 67 -11.17 -8.78 2.43
N ALA A 68 -11.41 -10.03 2.02
CA ALA A 68 -10.55 -11.15 2.41
C ALA A 68 -9.18 -11.13 1.72
N PHE A 69 -8.98 -10.28 0.70
CA PHE A 69 -7.74 -10.24 -0.05
C PHE A 69 -6.77 -9.21 0.54
N ASN A 70 -5.59 -9.68 0.95
CA ASN A 70 -4.47 -8.83 1.36
C ASN A 70 -3.28 -9.06 0.44
N LEU A 71 -2.64 -7.97 0.00
CA LEU A 71 -1.39 -8.08 -0.76
C LEU A 71 -0.25 -8.49 0.18
N PRO A 72 0.57 -9.50 -0.19
CA PRO A 72 1.73 -9.90 0.59
C PRO A 72 2.90 -8.94 0.38
N SER A 73 2.66 -7.64 0.59
CA SER A 73 3.65 -6.59 0.44
C SER A 73 3.68 -5.74 1.69
N TYR A 74 4.89 -5.51 2.20
CA TYR A 74 5.13 -4.61 3.32
C TYR A 74 6.06 -3.50 2.89
N PHE A 75 5.57 -2.27 2.93
CA PHE A 75 6.37 -1.08 2.64
C PHE A 75 6.88 -0.49 3.96
N THR A 76 8.12 -0.82 4.30
CA THR A 76 8.75 -0.29 5.52
C THR A 76 9.24 1.15 5.33
N SER A 77 9.26 1.91 6.42
CA SER A 77 9.93 3.21 6.45
C SER A 77 11.42 3.08 6.76
N SER A 78 12.22 4.07 6.38
CA SER A 78 13.65 4.09 6.74
C SER A 78 13.89 4.02 8.25
N LYS A 79 13.03 4.68 9.05
CA LYS A 79 13.11 4.65 10.52
C LYS A 79 12.83 3.26 11.07
N GLU A 80 11.82 2.59 10.54
CA GLU A 80 11.44 1.26 11.00
C GLU A 80 12.49 0.22 10.60
N LEU A 81 12.95 0.23 9.35
CA LEU A 81 14.01 -0.67 8.91
C LEU A 81 15.27 -0.51 9.76
N LYS A 82 15.66 0.74 10.05
CA LYS A 82 16.78 1.04 10.94
C LYS A 82 16.60 0.41 12.32
N ALA A 83 15.43 0.63 12.94
CA ALA A 83 15.13 0.07 14.26
C ALA A 83 15.17 -1.47 14.27
N LEU A 84 14.70 -2.12 13.19
CA LEU A 84 14.76 -3.58 13.04
C LEU A 84 16.20 -4.10 12.95
N ILE A 85 17.05 -3.43 12.16
CA ILE A 85 18.46 -3.81 12.01
C ILE A 85 19.20 -3.64 13.34
N GLU A 86 19.03 -2.50 14.00
CA GLU A 86 19.67 -2.23 15.31
C GLU A 86 19.22 -3.24 16.37
N ARG A 87 17.92 -3.58 16.41
CA ARG A 87 17.39 -4.61 17.30
C ARG A 87 17.98 -6.00 17.03
N SER A 88 18.36 -6.28 15.77
CA SER A 88 18.91 -7.59 15.43
C SER A 88 20.26 -7.87 16.09
N GLN A 89 21.07 -6.85 16.39
CA GLN A 89 22.45 -6.98 16.91
C GLN A 89 23.44 -7.80 16.04
N HIS A 90 23.02 -8.28 14.87
CA HIS A 90 23.87 -9.05 13.96
C HIS A 90 24.67 -8.19 12.99
N PHE A 91 24.21 -6.95 12.75
CA PHE A 91 24.78 -6.05 11.76
C PHE A 91 24.96 -4.65 12.31
N ASN A 92 26.02 -3.98 11.86
CA ASN A 92 26.19 -2.55 11.96
C ASN A 92 25.77 -1.89 10.64
N ILE A 93 25.07 -0.75 10.75
CA ILE A 93 24.70 0.07 9.59
C ILE A 93 25.87 0.98 9.26
N GLU A 94 26.59 0.68 8.19
CA GLU A 94 27.68 1.52 7.69
C GLU A 94 27.16 2.71 6.89
N ARG A 95 26.07 2.52 6.16
CA ARG A 95 25.43 3.58 5.36
C ARG A 95 23.95 3.28 5.16
N MET A 96 23.12 4.31 5.24
CA MET A 96 21.69 4.24 4.94
C MET A 96 21.26 5.52 4.25
N GLU A 97 20.78 5.42 3.02
CA GLU A 97 20.49 6.57 2.16
C GLU A 97 19.18 6.35 1.39
N ILE A 98 18.40 7.42 1.26
CA ILE A 98 17.28 7.46 0.34
C ILE A 98 17.82 7.92 -1.00
N LEU A 99 17.83 7.03 -1.99
CA LEU A 99 18.22 7.35 -3.35
C LEU A 99 17.07 8.10 -4.03
N ASN A 100 17.37 9.31 -4.50
CA ASN A 100 16.43 10.10 -5.28
C ASN A 100 16.36 9.54 -6.70
N ASN A 101 15.30 8.81 -7.03
CA ASN A 101 15.18 8.14 -8.33
C ASN A 101 14.32 8.93 -9.34
N GLN A 102 14.39 10.27 -9.30
CA GLN A 102 13.57 11.19 -10.09
C GLN A 102 13.57 10.93 -11.62
N GLU A 103 14.46 10.09 -12.15
CA GLU A 103 14.63 9.93 -13.60
C GLU A 103 14.50 8.50 -14.17
N ASN A 104 14.52 7.42 -13.37
CA ASN A 104 14.72 6.06 -13.93
C ASN A 104 13.54 5.08 -13.84
N TYR A 105 12.40 5.41 -13.21
CA TYR A 105 11.20 4.56 -13.35
C TYR A 105 10.44 4.92 -14.64
N VAL A 106 11.01 4.57 -15.79
CA VAL A 106 10.34 4.66 -17.10
C VAL A 106 8.95 3.98 -17.05
N SER A 107 8.81 2.93 -16.24
CA SER A 107 7.59 2.15 -16.05
C SER A 107 6.40 2.92 -15.45
N LEU A 108 6.62 4.08 -14.81
CA LEU A 108 5.56 4.84 -14.13
C LEU A 108 5.09 6.12 -14.85
N ARG A 109 5.54 6.37 -16.09
CA ARG A 109 5.16 7.58 -16.85
C ARG A 109 3.89 7.42 -17.70
N ASN A 110 3.51 6.19 -18.04
CA ASN A 110 2.37 5.88 -18.89
C ASN A 110 1.40 4.96 -18.10
N PRO A 111 0.09 5.25 -18.04
CA PRO A 111 -0.87 4.39 -17.34
C PRO A 111 -0.79 2.92 -17.77
N SER A 112 -0.59 2.66 -19.06
CA SER A 112 -0.48 1.30 -19.59
C SER A 112 0.78 0.59 -19.11
N MET A 113 1.92 1.30 -19.01
CA MET A 113 3.17 0.75 -18.48
C MET A 113 3.05 0.45 -16.98
N CYS A 114 2.39 1.32 -16.21
CA CYS A 114 2.07 1.08 -14.81
C CYS A 114 1.24 -0.20 -14.66
N SER A 115 0.18 -0.33 -15.46
CA SER A 115 -0.72 -1.47 -15.42
C SER A 115 0.00 -2.77 -15.77
N LEU A 116 0.80 -2.78 -16.84
CA LEU A 116 1.60 -3.94 -17.25
C LEU A 116 2.60 -4.38 -16.18
N PHE A 117 3.30 -3.42 -15.55
CA PHE A 117 4.25 -3.72 -14.48
C PHE A 117 3.56 -4.36 -13.28
N LEU A 118 2.44 -3.77 -12.85
CA LEU A 118 1.66 -4.27 -11.73
C LEU A 118 1.01 -5.63 -12.03
N ARG A 119 0.55 -5.82 -13.27
CA ARG A 119 0.01 -7.09 -13.78
C ARG A 119 1.06 -8.18 -13.71
N ALA A 120 2.24 -7.95 -14.28
CA ALA A 120 3.34 -8.90 -14.24
C ALA A 120 3.72 -9.28 -12.80
N ALA A 121 3.67 -8.34 -11.85
CA ALA A 121 4.03 -8.59 -10.46
C ALA A 121 2.94 -9.30 -9.64
N LEU A 122 1.66 -8.95 -9.85
CA LEU A 122 0.57 -9.33 -8.93
C LEU A 122 -0.49 -10.24 -9.55
N GLU A 123 -0.57 -10.40 -10.87
CA GLU A 123 -1.63 -11.17 -11.52
C GLU A 123 -1.74 -12.59 -10.96
N GLY A 124 -0.62 -13.29 -10.78
CA GLY A 124 -0.65 -14.65 -10.22
C GLY A 124 -1.27 -14.71 -8.81
N VAL A 125 -1.01 -13.71 -7.97
CA VAL A 125 -1.55 -13.63 -6.60
C VAL A 125 -3.03 -13.26 -6.63
N ILE A 126 -3.40 -12.29 -7.47
CA ILE A 126 -4.79 -11.82 -7.61
C ILE A 126 -5.65 -12.93 -8.25
N ALA A 127 -5.19 -13.55 -9.32
CA ALA A 127 -5.89 -14.64 -10.01
C ALA A 127 -6.11 -15.86 -9.10
N LYS A 128 -5.14 -16.18 -8.24
CA LYS A 128 -5.30 -17.27 -7.26
C LYS A 128 -6.48 -17.04 -6.31
N HIS A 129 -6.74 -15.79 -5.93
CA HIS A 129 -7.83 -15.45 -5.02
C HIS A 129 -9.15 -15.22 -5.76
N PHE A 130 -9.12 -14.43 -6.83
CA PHE A 130 -10.32 -13.95 -7.51
C PHE A 130 -10.77 -14.80 -8.71
N GLY A 131 -9.86 -15.56 -9.33
CA GLY A 131 -10.07 -16.27 -10.59
C GLY A 131 -9.44 -15.53 -11.78
N ASN A 132 -9.18 -16.25 -12.86
CA ASN A 132 -8.55 -15.67 -14.07
C ASN A 132 -9.52 -14.81 -14.90
N ASP A 133 -10.82 -15.12 -14.84
CA ASP A 133 -11.84 -14.54 -15.73
C ASP A 133 -11.97 -13.02 -15.62
N ILE A 134 -11.54 -12.44 -14.49
CA ILE A 134 -11.65 -11.00 -14.24
C ILE A 134 -10.35 -10.23 -14.48
N MET A 135 -9.24 -10.90 -14.79
CA MET A 135 -7.92 -10.26 -14.82
C MET A 135 -7.83 -9.18 -15.90
N ASP A 136 -8.33 -9.46 -17.11
CA ASP A 136 -8.28 -8.49 -18.21
C ASP A 136 -9.10 -7.24 -17.90
N GLU A 137 -10.32 -7.41 -17.41
CA GLU A 137 -11.16 -6.26 -17.05
C GLU A 137 -10.61 -5.50 -15.85
N LEU A 138 -10.06 -6.20 -14.85
CA LEU A 138 -9.41 -5.58 -13.70
C LEU A 138 -8.26 -4.67 -14.12
N PHE A 139 -7.34 -5.16 -14.95
CA PHE A 139 -6.17 -4.38 -15.37
C PHE A 139 -6.53 -3.29 -16.39
N ASN A 140 -7.61 -3.45 -17.15
CA ASN A 140 -8.16 -2.37 -17.99
C ASN A 140 -8.70 -1.23 -17.13
N ARG A 141 -9.58 -1.52 -16.17
CA ARG A 141 -10.06 -0.52 -15.19
C ARG A 141 -8.87 0.12 -14.49
N TYR A 142 -7.86 -0.67 -14.09
CA TYR A 142 -6.65 -0.16 -13.47
C TYR A 142 -5.93 0.90 -14.29
N THR A 143 -5.76 0.63 -15.57
CA THR A 143 -5.15 1.56 -16.52
C THR A 143 -5.92 2.88 -16.59
N GLU A 144 -7.26 2.83 -16.68
CA GLU A 144 -8.12 4.03 -16.72
C GLU A 144 -7.97 4.87 -15.45
N LYS A 145 -8.03 4.22 -14.27
CA LYS A 145 -7.87 4.93 -12.98
C LYS A 145 -6.52 5.58 -12.82
N VAL A 146 -5.45 4.90 -13.26
CA VAL A 146 -4.11 5.50 -13.24
C VAL A 146 -4.05 6.72 -14.15
N ALA A 147 -4.70 6.68 -15.32
CA ALA A 147 -4.78 7.82 -16.25
C ALA A 147 -5.55 9.02 -15.68
N GLU A 148 -6.60 8.78 -14.91
CA GLU A 148 -7.37 9.81 -14.21
C GLU A 148 -6.64 10.41 -12.99
N SER A 149 -5.62 9.72 -12.49
CA SER A 149 -4.95 10.07 -11.24
C SER A 149 -3.72 10.96 -11.45
N SER A 150 -3.37 11.74 -10.43
CA SER A 150 -2.08 12.44 -10.37
C SER A 150 -0.90 11.51 -10.05
N PHE A 151 -1.12 10.19 -9.97
CA PHE A 151 -0.11 9.19 -9.61
C PHE A 151 1.06 9.14 -10.60
N LEU A 152 0.79 9.47 -11.87
CA LEU A 152 1.78 9.54 -12.94
C LEU A 152 2.56 10.85 -12.96
N ASN A 153 2.24 11.82 -12.10
CA ASN A 153 3.00 13.06 -12.03
C ASN A 153 4.39 12.76 -11.45
N PRO A 154 5.48 12.89 -12.22
CA PRO A 154 6.83 12.55 -11.76
C PRO A 154 7.29 13.44 -10.60
N LYS A 155 6.68 14.62 -10.42
CA LYS A 155 6.93 15.52 -9.29
C LYS A 155 6.15 15.12 -8.03
N ALA A 156 5.13 14.28 -8.16
CA ALA A 156 4.33 13.74 -7.06
C ALA A 156 4.75 12.32 -6.67
N ASP A 157 5.41 11.59 -7.58
CA ASP A 157 6.00 10.28 -7.31
C ASP A 157 7.19 10.43 -6.33
N LYS A 158 6.97 9.95 -5.11
CA LYS A 158 7.95 9.93 -4.03
C LYS A 158 8.42 8.51 -3.77
N SER A 159 8.52 7.67 -4.80
CA SER A 159 9.05 6.32 -4.66
C SER A 159 10.44 6.37 -4.01
N ILE A 160 10.52 5.86 -2.79
CA ILE A 160 11.71 5.87 -1.94
C ILE A 160 12.49 4.60 -2.27
N VAL A 161 13.61 4.74 -2.96
CA VAL A 161 14.59 3.65 -3.03
C VAL A 161 15.52 3.79 -1.84
N LEU A 162 15.55 2.79 -0.97
CA LEU A 162 16.37 2.79 0.23
C LEU A 162 17.61 1.93 0.01
N PHE A 163 18.78 2.56 0.05
CA PHE A 163 20.06 1.87 0.02
C PHE A 163 20.56 1.66 1.45
N VAL A 164 20.95 0.43 1.78
CA VAL A 164 21.49 0.08 3.09
C VAL A 164 22.76 -0.75 2.90
N LEU A 165 23.88 -0.27 3.44
CA LEU A 165 25.12 -1.02 3.55
C LEU A 165 25.26 -1.53 4.98
N LEU A 166 25.35 -2.85 5.12
CA LEU A 166 25.49 -3.53 6.39
C LEU A 166 26.86 -4.18 6.50
N LYS A 167 27.47 -4.08 7.68
CA LYS A 167 28.65 -4.84 8.06
C LYS A 167 28.27 -5.89 9.09
N ASN A 168 28.68 -7.13 8.87
CA ASN A 168 28.48 -8.20 9.85
C ASN A 168 29.35 -7.92 11.10
N ASN A 169 28.81 -8.23 12.27
CA ASN A 169 29.50 -8.07 13.54
C ASN A 169 30.47 -9.22 13.87
N ASN A 170 30.49 -10.27 13.05
CA ASN A 170 31.45 -11.38 13.15
C ASN A 170 32.87 -11.01 12.70
#